data_AF-A0AAW1K382-F1
#
_entry.id   AF-A0AAW1K382-F1
#
_cell.length_a   1.000
_cell.length_b   1.000
_cell.length_c   1.000
_cell.angle_alpha   90.00
_cell.angle_beta   90.00
_cell.angle_gamma   90.00
#
_symmetry.space_group_name_H-M   'P 1'
#
loop_
_entity.id
_entity.type
_entity.pdbx_description
1 polymer ?
#
loop_
_entity_poly.entity_id
_entity_poly.type
_entity_poly.pdbx_seq_one_letter_code
_entity_poly.pdbx_strand_id
1 'polypeptide(L)'
;MIIGQIKRSNFHTTSILSLFWEKDEKSGYKDNRKEAAKTDLIREGLKELKTEIALWSQEVKERFEDDPVLVYRPGETDVQWTFNTEDSLKSWNVTSDKDNNEGYSTCALTLNKYGNAVFSGELDTRVPKDGKTKRAGYCNMQTQRFRRSFKREAYLDWTCYNMLVLKVRGDGRSYMINIGTKGYYDILWNDMYHFVLYTRGGPYWQIAKIPFSKFFLSSKGDKINGQFNLEIQYIGVEFDPNHTEEFAYEMYTTDRYIAGV
;
A
#
# COMPACT_ATOMS: atom_id res chain seq x y z
N MET A 1 -56.71 -50.80 -6.18
CA MET A 1 -56.68 -49.32 -6.35
C MET A 1 -55.80 -48.76 -5.23
N ILE A 2 -54.51 -48.57 -5.49
CA ILE A 2 -53.56 -47.95 -4.54
C ILE A 2 -52.92 -46.80 -5.31
N ILE A 3 -53.40 -45.59 -5.05
CA ILE A 3 -52.83 -44.37 -5.59
C ILE A 3 -51.60 -44.06 -4.74
N GLY A 4 -50.41 -44.33 -5.28
CA GLY A 4 -49.15 -43.99 -4.63
C GLY A 4 -49.02 -42.48 -4.47
N GLN A 5 -48.85 -42.02 -3.23
CA GLN A 5 -48.56 -40.63 -2.93
C GLN A 5 -47.24 -40.21 -3.57
N ILE A 6 -47.30 -39.27 -4.51
CA ILE A 6 -46.12 -38.63 -5.09
C ILE A 6 -45.43 -37.83 -3.97
N LYS A 7 -44.21 -38.26 -3.61
CA LYS A 7 -43.33 -37.54 -2.68
C LYS A 7 -43.07 -36.15 -3.28
N ARG A 8 -43.54 -35.09 -2.62
CA ARG A 8 -43.18 -33.71 -2.97
C ARG A 8 -41.67 -33.57 -2.88
N SER A 9 -41.01 -33.25 -3.99
CA SER A 9 -39.60 -32.86 -3.98
C SER A 9 -39.49 -31.52 -3.25
N ASN A 10 -38.89 -31.55 -2.06
CA ASN A 10 -38.54 -30.32 -1.36
C ASN A 10 -37.41 -29.65 -2.15
N PHE A 11 -37.66 -28.46 -2.69
CA PHE A 11 -36.60 -27.63 -3.26
C PHE A 11 -35.63 -27.26 -2.13
N HIS A 12 -34.34 -27.56 -2.33
CA HIS A 12 -33.31 -27.17 -1.39
C HIS A 12 -33.10 -25.66 -1.52
N THR A 13 -33.68 -24.86 -0.61
CA THR A 13 -33.38 -23.42 -0.53
C THR A 13 -32.12 -23.26 0.31
N THR A 14 -30.95 -23.44 -0.29
CA THR A 14 -29.74 -22.88 0.30
C THR A 14 -29.95 -21.38 0.45
N SER A 15 -29.81 -20.86 1.67
CA SER A 15 -29.79 -19.42 1.91
C SER A 15 -28.73 -18.82 0.99
N ILE A 16 -29.15 -18.06 -0.02
CA ILE A 16 -28.23 -17.25 -0.80
C ILE A 16 -27.57 -16.32 0.23
N LEU A 17 -26.29 -16.57 0.53
CA LEU A 17 -25.48 -15.64 1.29
C LEU A 17 -25.33 -14.41 0.40
N SER A 18 -26.25 -13.45 0.54
CA SER A 18 -26.11 -12.09 0.01
C SER A 18 -25.08 -11.30 0.82
N LEU A 19 -23.98 -11.95 1.20
CA LEU A 19 -22.79 -11.23 1.62
C LEU A 19 -22.07 -10.82 0.36
N PHE A 20 -21.94 -9.51 0.17
CA PHE A 20 -20.87 -8.96 -0.63
C PHE A 20 -19.56 -9.54 -0.07
N TRP A 21 -18.91 -10.42 -0.83
CA TRP A 21 -17.64 -11.01 -0.41
C TRP A 21 -16.61 -9.88 -0.35
N GLU A 22 -16.14 -9.57 0.86
CA GLU A 22 -15.06 -8.62 1.08
C GLU A 22 -13.77 -9.39 1.35
N LYS A 23 -12.74 -9.06 0.57
CA LYS A 23 -11.41 -9.65 0.66
C LYS A 23 -10.74 -9.24 1.97
N ASP A 24 -10.35 -10.20 2.82
CA ASP A 24 -9.56 -9.90 4.02
C ASP A 24 -8.08 -9.79 3.69
N GLU A 25 -7.64 -8.60 3.34
CA GLU A 25 -6.28 -8.34 2.86
C GLU A 25 -5.20 -8.53 3.93
N LYS A 26 -5.57 -8.57 5.22
CA LYS A 26 -4.63 -8.73 6.34
C LYS A 26 -4.64 -10.14 6.93
N SER A 27 -5.08 -11.15 6.19
CA SER A 27 -4.89 -12.57 6.54
C SER A 27 -5.11 -12.89 8.04
N GLY A 28 -6.24 -12.46 8.63
CA GLY A 28 -6.59 -12.81 10.01
C GLY A 28 -6.21 -11.81 11.12
N TYR A 29 -5.62 -10.64 10.82
CA TYR A 29 -5.44 -9.58 11.84
C TYR A 29 -6.76 -8.98 12.37
N LYS A 30 -7.93 -9.43 11.87
CA LYS A 30 -9.26 -8.93 12.26
C LYS A 30 -9.93 -9.71 13.39
N ASP A 31 -9.34 -10.82 13.86
CA ASP A 31 -10.01 -11.84 14.68
C ASP A 31 -10.67 -11.40 16.00
N ASN A 32 -10.51 -10.14 16.44
CA ASN A 32 -11.08 -9.65 17.70
C ASN A 32 -11.87 -8.33 17.59
N ARG A 33 -12.20 -7.84 16.38
CA ARG A 33 -12.97 -6.60 16.22
C ARG A 33 -14.47 -6.91 16.23
N LYS A 34 -15.23 -6.23 17.10
CA LYS A 34 -16.69 -6.29 17.06
C LYS A 34 -17.16 -5.71 15.72
N GLU A 35 -17.94 -6.48 14.97
CA GLU A 35 -18.60 -5.97 13.75
C GLU A 35 -19.53 -4.82 14.12
N ALA A 36 -19.50 -3.75 13.32
CA ALA A 36 -20.40 -2.62 13.52
C ALA A 36 -21.86 -3.05 13.26
N ALA A 37 -22.81 -2.40 13.93
CA ALA A 37 -24.22 -2.65 13.68
C ALA A 37 -24.58 -2.31 12.23
N LYS A 38 -25.41 -3.14 11.59
CA LYS A 38 -25.80 -2.95 10.17
C LYS A 38 -26.41 -1.57 9.89
N THR A 39 -27.14 -1.01 10.84
CA THR A 39 -27.71 0.34 10.73
C THR A 39 -26.65 1.42 10.66
N ASP A 40 -25.56 1.26 11.41
CA ASP A 40 -24.47 2.22 11.45
C ASP A 40 -23.64 2.12 10.18
N LEU A 41 -23.41 0.90 9.67
CA LEU A 41 -22.79 0.68 8.36
C LEU A 41 -23.56 1.35 7.22
N ILE A 42 -24.90 1.28 7.22
CA ILE A 42 -25.72 1.96 6.20
C ILE A 42 -25.61 3.49 6.32
N ARG A 43 -25.64 4.02 7.56
CA ARG A 43 -25.50 5.46 7.81
C ARG A 43 -24.13 5.99 7.39
N GLU A 44 -23.07 5.23 7.67
CA GLU A 44 -21.71 5.53 7.23
C GLU A 44 -21.59 5.45 5.70
N GLY A 45 -22.13 4.40 5.09
CA GLY A 45 -22.15 4.24 3.64
C GLY A 45 -22.84 5.40 2.92
N LEU A 46 -23.95 5.92 3.46
CA LEU A 46 -24.62 7.10 2.89
C LEU A 46 -23.81 8.40 3.06
N LYS A 47 -23.03 8.54 4.13
CA LYS A 47 -22.12 9.69 4.31
C LYS A 47 -20.97 9.63 3.30
N GLU A 48 -20.39 8.45 3.10
CA GLU A 48 -19.32 8.21 2.13
C GLU A 48 -19.83 8.33 0.67
N LEU A 49 -21.08 7.97 0.39
CA LEU A 49 -21.64 8.02 -0.97
C LEU A 49 -21.50 9.42 -1.61
N LYS A 50 -21.68 10.48 -0.82
CA LYS A 50 -21.52 11.86 -1.31
C LYS A 50 -20.08 12.13 -1.78
N THR A 51 -19.08 11.65 -1.03
CA THR A 51 -17.67 11.79 -1.40
C THR A 51 -17.32 10.91 -2.59
N GLU A 52 -17.87 9.70 -2.66
CA GLU A 52 -17.66 8.77 -3.78
C GLU A 52 -18.28 9.27 -5.10
N ILE A 53 -19.46 9.89 -5.06
CA ILE A 53 -20.09 10.51 -6.24
C ILE A 53 -19.29 11.72 -6.72
N ALA A 54 -18.74 12.51 -5.79
CA ALA A 54 -17.87 13.63 -6.14
C ALA A 54 -16.59 13.14 -6.84
N LEU A 55 -15.97 12.08 -6.32
CA LEU A 55 -14.82 11.43 -6.94
C LEU A 55 -15.16 10.84 -8.32
N TRP A 56 -16.32 10.17 -8.45
CA TRP A 56 -16.80 9.67 -9.75
C TRP A 56 -17.01 10.79 -10.77
N SER A 57 -17.59 11.92 -10.35
CA SER A 57 -17.75 13.07 -11.23
C SER A 57 -16.41 13.64 -11.70
N GLN A 58 -15.36 13.58 -10.87
CA GLN A 58 -14.01 13.97 -11.28
C GLN A 58 -13.44 12.99 -12.31
N GLU A 59 -13.57 11.67 -12.07
CA GLU A 59 -13.13 10.65 -13.04
C GLU A 59 -13.80 10.79 -14.41
N VAL A 60 -15.11 11.12 -14.43
CA VAL A 60 -15.83 11.34 -15.68
C VAL A 60 -15.28 12.57 -16.41
N LYS A 61 -15.00 13.66 -15.69
CA LYS A 61 -14.39 14.87 -16.27
C LYS A 61 -13.01 14.58 -16.83
N GLU A 62 -12.13 13.95 -16.04
CA GLU A 62 -10.79 13.56 -16.47
C GLU A 62 -10.84 12.71 -17.73
N ARG A 63 -11.75 11.72 -17.80
CA ARG A 63 -11.90 10.87 -18.98
C ARG A 63 -12.30 11.63 -20.25
N PHE A 64 -13.04 12.74 -20.12
CA PHE A 64 -13.44 13.57 -21.25
C PHE A 64 -12.40 14.64 -21.60
N GLU A 65 -11.63 15.10 -20.61
CA GLU A 65 -10.55 16.09 -20.75
C GLU A 65 -9.22 15.45 -21.17
N ASP A 66 -9.13 14.12 -21.19
CA ASP A 66 -7.93 13.34 -21.51
C ASP A 66 -7.43 13.65 -22.94
N ASP A 67 -6.59 14.67 -23.06
CA ASP A 67 -5.85 15.01 -24.28
C ASP A 67 -4.64 14.06 -24.36
N PRO A 68 -4.55 13.20 -25.38
CA PRO A 68 -3.54 12.15 -25.44
C PRO A 68 -2.16 12.69 -25.85
N VAL A 69 -1.58 13.62 -25.09
CA VAL A 69 -0.18 14.06 -25.29
C VAL A 69 0.46 14.51 -23.96
N LEU A 70 0.69 13.56 -23.04
CA LEU A 70 1.76 13.71 -22.05
C LEU A 70 3.02 13.04 -22.59
N VAL A 71 3.78 13.79 -23.40
CA VAL A 71 5.15 13.38 -23.75
C VAL A 71 5.96 13.43 -22.47
N TYR A 72 6.22 12.26 -21.86
CA TYR A 72 7.10 12.13 -20.71
C TYR A 72 8.44 12.76 -21.06
N ARG A 73 8.72 13.92 -20.47
CA ARG A 73 9.93 14.66 -20.79
C ARG A 73 11.11 13.98 -20.11
N PRO A 74 12.14 13.59 -20.87
CA PRO A 74 13.37 13.07 -20.30
C PRO A 74 13.89 13.95 -19.16
N GLY A 75 14.09 13.35 -17.99
CA GLY A 75 14.69 14.04 -16.83
C GLY A 75 13.73 14.94 -16.04
N GLU A 76 12.46 15.04 -16.42
CA GLU A 76 11.44 15.72 -15.61
C GLU A 76 10.92 14.77 -14.53
N THR A 77 10.89 15.25 -13.28
CA THR A 77 10.35 14.48 -12.15
C THR A 77 8.87 14.79 -11.99
N ASP A 78 8.03 13.79 -12.24
CA ASP A 78 6.61 13.84 -11.95
C ASP A 78 6.39 13.59 -10.45
N VAL A 79 5.92 14.61 -9.74
CA VAL A 79 5.80 14.57 -8.28
C VAL A 79 4.45 14.02 -7.87
N GLN A 80 4.46 12.79 -7.34
CA GLN A 80 3.25 12.08 -6.92
C GLN A 80 2.81 12.45 -5.50
N TRP A 81 3.77 12.61 -4.59
CA TRP A 81 3.48 12.97 -3.20
C TRP A 81 4.30 14.16 -2.76
N THR A 82 3.60 15.19 -2.30
CA THR A 82 4.18 16.36 -1.62
C THR A 82 3.64 16.46 -0.21
N PHE A 83 4.50 16.88 0.73
CA PHE A 83 4.18 16.91 2.15
C PHE A 83 3.90 18.31 2.69
N ASN A 84 3.45 19.23 1.83
CA ASN A 84 3.27 20.63 2.23
C ASN A 84 2.09 20.85 3.19
N THR A 85 1.07 19.98 3.14
CA THR A 85 -0.21 20.15 3.85
C THR A 85 -0.49 18.96 4.77
N GLU A 86 -1.20 19.19 5.88
CA GLU A 86 -1.66 18.13 6.79
C GLU A 86 -2.59 17.13 6.10
N ASP A 87 -3.36 17.56 5.10
CA ASP A 87 -4.20 16.68 4.30
C ASP A 87 -3.37 15.68 3.49
N SER A 88 -2.17 16.08 3.02
CA SER A 88 -1.24 15.17 2.38
C SER A 88 -0.76 14.08 3.34
N LEU A 89 -0.59 14.38 4.64
CA LEU A 89 -0.23 13.37 5.64
C LEU A 89 -1.32 12.33 5.86
N LYS A 90 -2.60 12.68 5.70
CA LYS A 90 -3.71 11.74 5.86
C LYS A 90 -3.69 10.62 4.82
N SER A 91 -3.04 10.84 3.68
CA SER A 91 -2.81 9.79 2.68
C SER A 91 -1.78 8.74 3.13
N TRP A 92 -1.12 8.95 4.27
CA TRP A 92 -0.12 8.04 4.82
C TRP A 92 -0.60 7.43 6.14
N ASN A 93 -0.49 6.11 6.24
CA ASN A 93 -0.74 5.37 7.46
C ASN A 93 0.60 5.02 8.10
N VAL A 94 0.77 5.43 9.35
CA VAL A 94 1.91 5.05 10.18
C VAL A 94 1.52 3.84 11.02
N THR A 95 2.38 2.83 11.08
CA THR A 95 2.13 1.60 11.84
C THR A 95 3.39 1.15 12.56
N SER A 96 3.27 0.89 13.85
CA SER A 96 4.31 0.33 14.69
C SER A 96 4.00 -1.12 15.08
N ASP A 97 4.99 -1.81 15.65
CA ASP A 97 4.80 -3.11 16.32
C ASP A 97 3.88 -3.01 17.55
N LYS A 98 3.91 -1.88 18.26
CA LYS A 98 3.07 -1.60 19.43
C LYS A 98 1.59 -1.54 19.07
N ASP A 99 1.23 -1.01 17.91
CA ASP A 99 -0.17 -0.94 17.44
C ASP A 99 -0.79 -2.34 17.24
N ASN A 100 0.06 -3.34 16.94
CA ASN A 100 -0.33 -4.74 16.76
C ASN A 100 -0.07 -5.60 18.00
N ASN A 101 0.37 -5.01 19.12
CA ASN A 101 0.80 -5.71 20.34
C ASN A 101 1.96 -6.70 20.13
N GLU A 102 2.80 -6.49 19.11
CA GLU A 102 3.93 -7.36 18.76
C GLU A 102 5.29 -6.84 19.27
N GLY A 103 5.33 -5.62 19.84
CA GLY A 103 6.56 -5.00 20.35
C GLY A 103 6.35 -3.67 21.09
N TYR A 104 7.43 -2.92 21.24
CA TYR A 104 7.49 -1.69 22.04
C TYR A 104 7.96 -0.46 21.25
N SER A 105 8.13 -0.57 19.93
CA SER A 105 8.55 0.53 19.09
C SER A 105 7.45 1.59 18.98
N THR A 106 7.86 2.82 18.72
CA THR A 106 6.94 3.95 18.53
C THR A 106 7.35 4.72 17.30
N CYS A 107 6.38 5.19 16.52
CA CYS A 107 6.64 6.02 15.35
C CYS A 107 5.53 7.04 15.12
N ALA A 108 5.92 8.19 14.58
CA ALA A 108 5.02 9.28 14.22
C ALA A 108 5.51 9.96 12.93
N LEU A 109 4.54 10.43 12.14
CA LEU A 109 4.78 11.25 10.96
C LEU A 109 4.26 12.66 11.27
N THR A 110 5.17 13.63 11.29
CA THR A 110 4.86 15.02 11.66
C THR A 110 5.33 15.99 10.59
N LEU A 111 4.76 17.20 10.54
CA LEU A 111 5.24 18.25 9.66
C LEU A 111 6.29 19.12 10.36
N ASN A 112 7.35 19.41 9.64
CA ASN A 112 8.32 20.43 10.03
C ASN A 112 7.76 21.83 9.75
N LYS A 113 8.33 22.86 10.39
CA LYS A 113 8.04 24.29 10.16
C LYS A 113 8.15 24.71 8.69
N TYR A 114 8.96 23.99 7.92
CA TYR A 114 9.19 24.24 6.49
C TYR A 114 8.21 23.49 5.56
N GLY A 115 7.21 22.78 6.09
CA GLY A 115 6.27 22.01 5.28
C GLY A 115 6.84 20.71 4.71
N ASN A 116 7.82 20.11 5.39
CA ASN A 116 8.36 18.79 5.02
C ASN A 116 7.86 17.74 6.01
N ALA A 117 7.68 16.51 5.56
CA ALA A 117 7.34 15.40 6.45
C ALA A 117 8.57 14.91 7.21
N VAL A 118 8.39 14.61 8.48
CA VAL A 118 9.37 14.08 9.41
C VAL A 118 8.83 12.78 9.97
N PHE A 119 9.39 11.67 9.51
CA PHE A 119 9.12 10.34 10.03
C PHE A 119 10.13 10.05 11.14
N SER A 120 9.65 10.04 12.37
CA SER A 120 10.49 9.89 13.56
C SER A 120 9.91 8.88 14.53
N GLY A 121 10.77 8.26 15.32
CA GLY A 121 10.36 7.24 16.26
C GLY A 121 11.51 6.59 16.99
N GLU A 122 11.18 5.64 17.86
CA GLU A 122 12.13 4.81 18.56
C GLU A 122 11.87 3.35 18.20
N LEU A 123 12.87 2.71 17.58
CA LEU A 123 12.81 1.29 17.25
C LEU A 123 13.36 0.47 18.41
N ASP A 124 12.55 -0.46 18.91
CA ASP A 124 12.92 -1.39 19.97
C ASP A 124 12.77 -2.85 19.52
N THR A 125 13.85 -3.61 19.54
CA THR A 125 13.83 -5.04 19.16
C THR A 125 13.47 -5.98 20.31
N ARG A 126 13.19 -5.46 21.51
CA ARG A 126 12.76 -6.29 22.65
C ARG A 126 11.49 -7.06 22.29
N VAL A 127 11.60 -8.38 22.33
CA VAL A 127 10.52 -9.31 22.01
C VAL A 127 9.58 -9.47 23.21
N PRO A 128 8.25 -9.29 23.06
CA PRO A 128 7.29 -9.57 24.12
C PRO A 128 7.33 -11.05 24.55
N LYS A 129 7.05 -11.33 25.82
CA LYS A 129 7.07 -12.70 26.40
C LYS A 129 5.82 -13.53 26.04
N ASP A 130 5.32 -13.44 24.81
CA ASP A 130 4.13 -14.16 24.33
C ASP A 130 4.47 -15.56 23.77
N GLY A 131 5.75 -15.86 23.54
CA GLY A 131 6.21 -17.15 23.00
C GLY A 131 5.87 -17.39 21.52
N LYS A 132 5.03 -16.56 20.90
CA LYS A 132 4.71 -16.58 19.47
C LYS A 132 5.68 -15.73 18.64
N THR A 133 5.95 -14.51 19.08
CA THR A 133 6.81 -13.56 18.37
C THR A 133 8.27 -13.94 18.56
N LYS A 134 9.00 -14.20 17.46
CA LYS A 134 10.45 -14.51 17.48
C LYS A 134 11.32 -13.26 17.33
N ARG A 135 10.82 -12.22 16.67
CA ARG A 135 11.52 -10.95 16.41
C ARG A 135 10.54 -9.79 16.50
N ALA A 136 10.87 -8.74 17.25
CA ALA A 136 10.10 -7.51 17.38
C ALA A 136 10.89 -6.32 16.82
N GLY A 137 10.30 -5.13 16.78
CA GLY A 137 10.91 -3.93 16.24
C GLY A 137 10.61 -3.72 14.77
N TYR A 138 9.55 -2.98 14.47
CA TYR A 138 9.34 -2.37 13.16
C TYR A 138 8.56 -1.07 13.32
N CYS A 139 8.89 -0.12 12.44
CA CYS A 139 8.12 1.09 12.23
C CYS A 139 7.93 1.23 10.72
N ASN A 140 6.70 1.39 10.29
CA ASN A 140 6.33 1.48 8.89
C ASN A 140 5.52 2.74 8.66
N MET A 141 5.75 3.39 7.53
CA MET A 141 4.82 4.36 6.97
C MET A 141 4.47 3.87 5.57
N GLN A 142 3.19 3.81 5.27
CA GLN A 142 2.68 3.28 4.02
C GLN A 142 1.63 4.23 3.47
N THR A 143 1.64 4.44 2.16
CA THR A 143 0.55 5.15 1.51
C THR A 143 -0.74 4.37 1.66
N GLN A 144 -1.85 5.07 1.84
CA GLN A 144 -3.17 4.50 1.66
C GLN A 144 -3.29 4.03 0.21
N ARG A 145 -3.86 2.83 0.02
CA ARG A 145 -4.03 2.27 -1.32
C ARG A 145 -4.89 3.21 -2.15
N PHE A 146 -4.41 3.51 -3.35
CA PHE A 146 -5.17 4.30 -4.29
C PHE A 146 -6.48 3.56 -4.63
N ARG A 147 -7.59 4.28 -4.56
CA ARG A 147 -8.91 3.76 -4.89
C ARG A 147 -9.59 4.76 -5.79
N ARG A 148 -10.26 4.23 -6.80
CA ARG A 148 -11.21 4.97 -7.62
C ARG A 148 -12.57 5.03 -6.92
N SER A 149 -13.50 5.76 -7.51
CA SER A 149 -14.88 5.88 -7.08
C SER A 149 -15.51 4.54 -6.71
N PHE A 150 -16.35 4.59 -5.67
CA PHE A 150 -17.01 3.44 -5.06
C PHE A 150 -16.05 2.42 -4.48
N LYS A 151 -14.92 2.88 -3.93
CA LYS A 151 -13.84 2.05 -3.36
C LYS A 151 -13.29 1.02 -4.35
N ARG A 152 -13.38 1.29 -5.64
CA ARG A 152 -12.81 0.42 -6.68
C ARG A 152 -11.30 0.40 -6.53
N GLU A 153 -10.73 -0.80 -6.52
CA GLU A 153 -9.28 -0.97 -6.48
C GLU A 153 -8.65 -0.31 -7.71
N ALA A 154 -7.60 0.48 -7.48
CA ALA A 154 -6.85 1.14 -8.52
C ALA A 154 -5.36 1.06 -8.21
N TYR A 155 -4.55 1.14 -9.25
CA TYR A 155 -3.10 1.09 -9.16
C TYR A 155 -2.52 2.40 -9.65
N LEU A 156 -1.33 2.72 -9.16
CA LEU A 156 -0.52 3.77 -9.75
C LEU A 156 0.14 3.19 -11.00
N ASP A 157 -0.21 3.74 -12.15
CA ASP A 157 0.37 3.29 -13.42
C ASP A 157 1.72 3.99 -13.62
N TRP A 158 2.80 3.27 -13.32
CA TRP A 158 4.17 3.73 -13.52
C TRP A 158 4.85 3.07 -14.72
N THR A 159 4.08 2.44 -15.61
CA THR A 159 4.61 1.68 -16.75
C THR A 159 5.52 2.52 -17.67
N CYS A 160 5.26 3.83 -17.74
CA CYS A 160 6.01 4.77 -18.57
C CYS A 160 7.28 5.32 -17.91
N TYR A 161 7.51 5.05 -16.62
CA TYR A 161 8.64 5.57 -15.87
C TYR A 161 9.64 4.46 -15.53
N ASN A 162 10.91 4.84 -15.31
CA ASN A 162 11.98 3.90 -14.98
C ASN A 162 12.62 4.14 -13.61
N MET A 163 12.54 5.37 -13.07
CA MET A 163 13.20 5.70 -11.80
C MET A 163 12.24 6.27 -10.78
N LEU A 164 12.30 5.75 -9.56
CA LEU A 164 11.72 6.39 -8.38
C LEU A 164 12.67 7.46 -7.85
N VAL A 165 12.16 8.68 -7.68
CA VAL A 165 12.92 9.84 -7.20
C VAL A 165 12.40 10.26 -5.83
N LEU A 166 13.28 10.25 -4.83
CA LEU A 166 12.96 10.75 -3.50
C LEU A 166 13.92 11.86 -3.11
N LYS A 167 13.38 12.97 -2.59
CA LYS A 167 14.20 14.00 -1.94
C LYS A 167 14.09 13.86 -0.44
N VAL A 168 15.17 13.36 0.16
CA VAL A 168 15.22 12.89 1.54
C VAL A 168 16.41 13.47 2.29
N ARG A 169 16.27 13.59 3.61
CA ARG A 169 17.35 13.88 4.55
C ARG A 169 17.23 12.92 5.71
N GLY A 170 18.26 12.13 5.97
CA GLY A 170 18.22 11.09 6.99
C GLY A 170 19.32 11.23 8.03
N ASP A 171 19.25 10.35 9.02
CA ASP A 171 20.15 10.24 10.18
C ASP A 171 21.41 9.40 9.93
N GLY A 172 21.58 8.86 8.71
CA GLY A 172 22.70 7.99 8.36
C GLY A 172 22.38 6.50 8.44
N ARG A 173 21.13 6.14 8.77
CA ARG A 173 20.66 4.76 8.74
C ARG A 173 20.22 4.34 7.34
N SER A 174 20.19 3.03 7.16
CA SER A 174 19.56 2.39 6.02
C SER A 174 18.06 2.26 6.27
N TYR A 175 17.27 2.81 5.36
CA TYR A 175 15.81 2.62 5.33
C TYR A 175 15.45 1.64 4.23
N MET A 176 14.39 0.88 4.42
CA MET A 176 13.90 -0.07 3.43
C MET A 176 12.68 0.52 2.74
N ILE A 177 12.77 0.73 1.43
CA ILE A 177 11.65 1.16 0.60
C ILE A 177 10.96 -0.09 0.08
N ASN A 178 9.65 -0.14 0.25
CA ASN A 178 8.82 -1.26 -0.18
C ASN A 178 7.85 -0.79 -1.25
N ILE A 179 7.86 -1.45 -2.41
CA ILE A 179 6.83 -1.32 -3.44
C ILE A 179 6.00 -2.59 -3.39
N GLY A 180 4.78 -2.48 -2.88
CA GLY A 180 3.85 -3.60 -2.82
C GLY A 180 3.16 -3.80 -4.17
N THR A 181 3.31 -4.98 -4.76
CA THR A 181 2.56 -5.37 -5.95
C THR A 181 1.52 -6.38 -5.54
N LYS A 182 0.25 -5.97 -5.55
CA LYS A 182 -0.85 -6.90 -5.31
C LYS A 182 -1.11 -7.67 -6.59
N GLY A 183 -0.61 -8.91 -6.66
CA GLY A 183 -0.93 -9.80 -7.77
C GLY A 183 -2.42 -10.15 -7.83
N TYR A 184 -2.85 -10.70 -8.97
CA TYR A 184 -4.23 -11.17 -9.15
C TYR A 184 -4.57 -12.30 -8.15
N TYR A 185 -3.68 -13.28 -8.06
CA TYR A 185 -3.83 -14.44 -7.18
C TYR A 185 -3.50 -14.12 -5.72
N ASP A 186 -4.21 -14.77 -4.81
CA ASP A 186 -4.07 -14.69 -3.35
C ASP A 186 -2.67 -14.95 -2.82
N ILE A 187 -1.96 -15.90 -3.44
CA ILE A 187 -0.58 -16.23 -3.11
C ILE A 187 0.36 -15.03 -3.31
N LEU A 188 0.10 -14.19 -4.32
CA LEU A 188 0.95 -13.07 -4.72
C LEU A 188 0.58 -11.73 -4.04
N TRP A 189 -0.38 -11.73 -3.10
CA TRP A 189 -0.83 -10.47 -2.47
C TRP A 189 0.20 -9.85 -1.53
N ASN A 190 1.15 -10.66 -1.05
CA ASN A 190 2.20 -10.23 -0.13
C ASN A 190 3.54 -10.01 -0.84
N ASP A 191 3.57 -10.07 -2.17
CA ASP A 191 4.78 -9.82 -2.94
C ASP A 191 5.14 -8.33 -2.85
N MET A 192 6.36 -8.09 -2.38
CA MET A 192 6.90 -6.75 -2.18
C MET A 192 8.31 -6.67 -2.73
N TYR A 193 8.54 -5.62 -3.50
CA TYR A 193 9.84 -5.26 -4.02
C TYR A 193 10.54 -4.31 -3.06
N HIS A 194 11.79 -4.61 -2.77
CA HIS A 194 12.55 -3.94 -1.73
C HIS A 194 13.78 -3.25 -2.28
N PHE A 195 14.08 -2.08 -1.73
CA PHE A 195 15.32 -1.38 -1.96
C PHE A 195 15.85 -0.79 -0.66
N VAL A 196 17.15 -0.96 -0.40
CA VAL A 196 17.80 -0.39 0.78
C VAL A 196 18.30 1.02 0.45
N LEU A 197 17.59 2.02 0.94
CA LEU A 197 17.95 3.43 0.85
C LEU A 197 18.99 3.77 1.92
N TYR A 198 20.22 4.04 1.49
CA TYR A 198 21.27 4.54 2.37
C TYR A 198 21.20 6.07 2.46
N THR A 199 20.82 6.57 3.63
CA THR A 199 20.86 8.01 3.90
C THR A 199 22.25 8.42 4.37
N ARG A 200 22.68 9.62 4.00
CA ARG A 200 23.88 10.24 4.59
C ARG A 200 23.43 11.05 5.82
N GLY A 201 23.99 10.76 6.99
CA GLY A 201 23.61 11.36 8.29
C GLY A 201 24.08 12.80 8.47
N GLY A 202 23.81 13.67 7.47
CA GLY A 202 24.24 15.05 7.43
C GLY A 202 23.06 16.04 7.33
N PRO A 203 23.32 17.35 7.50
CA PRO A 203 22.26 18.37 7.51
C PRO A 203 21.64 18.64 6.11
N TYR A 204 22.26 18.12 5.06
CA TYR A 204 21.92 18.42 3.66
C TYR A 204 20.86 17.49 3.08
N TRP A 205 20.08 18.03 2.15
CA TRP A 205 19.12 17.24 1.36
C TRP A 205 19.84 16.40 0.30
N GLN A 206 19.39 15.15 0.16
CA GLN A 206 19.85 14.22 -0.85
C GLN A 206 18.71 13.89 -1.80
N ILE A 207 19.00 13.81 -3.09
CA ILE A 207 18.09 13.26 -4.09
C ILE A 207 18.53 11.84 -4.38
N ALA A 208 17.68 10.87 -4.07
CA ALA A 208 17.88 9.47 -4.37
C ALA A 208 17.07 9.12 -5.63
N LYS A 209 17.77 8.87 -6.74
CA LYS A 209 17.19 8.32 -7.97
C LYS A 209 17.44 6.82 -8.00
N ILE A 210 16.37 6.04 -8.00
CA ILE A 210 16.41 4.59 -7.85
C ILE A 210 15.69 3.96 -9.05
N PRO A 211 16.41 3.32 -9.98
CA PRO A 211 15.79 2.55 -11.05
C PRO A 211 14.92 1.42 -10.50
N PHE A 212 13.77 1.15 -11.11
CA PHE A 212 12.88 0.07 -10.70
C PHE A 212 13.55 -1.30 -10.83
N SER A 213 14.45 -1.44 -11.80
CA SER A 213 15.32 -2.62 -11.97
C SER A 213 16.20 -2.95 -10.76
N LYS A 214 16.48 -2.01 -9.85
CA LYS A 214 17.29 -2.26 -8.65
C LYS A 214 16.51 -2.83 -7.48
N PHE A 215 15.18 -2.85 -7.56
CA PHE A 215 14.39 -3.45 -6.50
C PHE A 215 14.44 -4.97 -6.61
N PHE A 216 14.51 -5.64 -5.46
CA PHE A 216 14.56 -7.10 -5.40
C PHE A 216 13.40 -7.64 -4.58
N LEU A 217 12.88 -8.80 -4.97
CA LEU A 217 11.89 -9.51 -4.19
C LEU A 217 12.56 -10.12 -2.95
N SER A 218 12.08 -9.75 -1.77
CA SER A 218 12.52 -10.32 -0.50
C SER A 218 11.34 -10.34 0.47
N SER A 219 11.46 -11.10 1.55
CA SER A 219 10.45 -11.18 2.61
C SER A 219 10.98 -10.64 3.95
N LYS A 220 12.27 -10.31 4.04
CA LYS A 220 12.95 -9.97 5.30
C LYS A 220 13.76 -8.69 5.15
N GLY A 221 13.57 -7.77 6.09
CA GLY A 221 14.41 -6.60 6.31
C GLY A 221 15.31 -6.77 7.54
N ASP A 222 16.41 -6.01 7.56
CA ASP A 222 17.28 -5.88 8.71
C ASP A 222 16.76 -4.81 9.69
N LYS A 223 17.03 -5.02 10.99
CA LYS A 223 16.52 -4.19 12.07
C LYS A 223 17.68 -3.51 12.77
N ILE A 224 17.65 -2.17 12.80
CA ILE A 224 18.64 -1.35 13.51
C ILE A 224 17.94 -0.64 14.67
N ASN A 225 18.34 -0.96 15.90
CA ASN A 225 17.77 -0.37 17.11
C ASN A 225 18.03 1.13 17.24
N GLY A 226 17.13 1.80 17.97
CA GLY A 226 17.31 3.16 18.48
C GLY A 226 16.44 4.19 17.78
N GLN A 227 16.60 5.45 18.19
CA GLN A 227 15.84 6.59 17.66
C GLN A 227 16.19 6.85 16.20
N PHE A 228 15.19 6.93 15.32
CA PHE A 228 15.38 7.24 13.91
C PHE A 228 14.69 8.55 13.53
N ASN A 229 15.23 9.22 12.52
CA ASN A 229 14.62 10.43 11.95
C ASN A 229 14.89 10.51 10.44
N LEU A 230 13.81 10.45 9.66
CA LEU A 230 13.84 10.60 8.21
C LEU A 230 12.94 11.76 7.80
N GLU A 231 13.54 12.76 7.16
CA GLU A 231 12.80 13.86 6.56
C GLU A 231 12.63 13.65 5.06
N ILE A 232 11.43 13.95 4.57
CA ILE A 232 11.03 13.73 3.19
C ILE A 232 10.35 15.00 2.70
N GLN A 233 10.82 15.52 1.57
CA GLN A 233 10.20 16.68 0.93
C GLN A 233 9.16 16.24 -0.10
N TYR A 234 9.55 15.33 -1.00
CA TYR A 234 8.65 14.78 -2.01
C TYR A 234 9.11 13.39 -2.46
N ILE A 235 8.15 12.66 -3.02
CA ILE A 235 8.36 11.40 -3.72
C ILE A 235 7.74 11.55 -5.11
N GLY A 236 8.51 11.24 -6.14
CA GLY A 236 8.10 11.34 -7.52
C GLY A 236 8.71 10.23 -8.37
N VAL A 237 8.38 10.25 -9.65
CA VAL A 237 8.86 9.29 -10.64
C VAL A 237 9.45 10.06 -11.81
N GLU A 238 10.47 9.51 -12.43
CA GLU A 238 11.20 10.14 -13.53
C GLU A 238 11.35 9.13 -14.68
N PHE A 239 11.33 9.65 -15.90
CA PHE A 239 11.64 8.91 -17.11
C PHE A 239 12.99 9.36 -17.67
N ASP A 240 13.96 8.44 -17.75
CA ASP A 240 15.26 8.66 -18.38
C ASP A 240 15.43 7.78 -19.63
N PRO A 241 15.42 8.32 -20.85
CA PRO A 241 15.55 7.55 -22.09
C PRO A 241 16.93 6.87 -22.25
N ASN A 242 17.96 7.32 -21.52
CA ASN A 242 19.29 6.70 -21.59
C ASN A 242 19.38 5.42 -20.75
N HIS A 243 18.41 5.19 -19.88
CA HIS A 243 18.35 4.01 -19.04
C HIS A 243 17.33 3.02 -19.61
N THR A 244 17.81 2.14 -20.48
CA THR A 244 17.03 1.00 -20.97
C THR A 244 17.01 -0.09 -19.90
N GLU A 245 15.87 -0.26 -19.25
CA GLU A 245 15.69 -1.34 -18.29
C GLU A 245 15.39 -2.64 -19.04
N GLU A 246 16.29 -3.63 -18.94
CA GLU A 246 15.90 -5.02 -19.15
C GLU A 246 15.13 -5.42 -17.90
N PHE A 247 13.80 -5.27 -17.95
CA PHE A 247 12.93 -5.62 -16.83
C PHE A 247 13.16 -7.10 -16.47
N ALA A 248 13.86 -7.35 -15.35
CA ALA A 248 13.98 -8.66 -14.73
C ALA A 248 12.70 -9.06 -13.97
N TYR A 249 11.54 -8.54 -14.38
CA TYR A 249 10.27 -9.15 -14.04
C TYR A 249 10.09 -10.30 -15.01
N GLU A 250 10.66 -11.45 -14.68
CA GLU A 250 10.02 -12.70 -15.09
C GLU A 250 8.63 -12.68 -14.46
N MET A 251 7.67 -11.99 -15.10
CA MET A 251 6.30 -12.43 -15.06
C MET A 251 6.39 -13.87 -15.50
N TYR A 252 6.22 -14.81 -14.57
CA TYR A 252 6.05 -16.20 -14.94
C TYR A 252 4.99 -16.20 -16.04
N THR A 253 5.41 -16.51 -17.27
CA THR A 253 4.47 -16.85 -18.33
C THR A 253 3.87 -18.16 -17.86
N THR A 254 2.84 -18.07 -17.03
CA THR A 254 2.06 -19.22 -16.67
C THR A 254 1.29 -19.58 -17.92
N ASP A 255 1.54 -20.78 -18.44
CA ASP A 255 0.70 -21.32 -19.51
C ASP A 255 -0.76 -21.22 -19.08
N ARG A 256 -1.64 -20.86 -20.03
CA ARG A 256 -3.06 -20.53 -19.81
C ARG A 256 -3.92 -21.63 -19.15
N TYR A 257 -3.35 -22.74 -18.66
CA TYR A 257 -4.06 -23.98 -18.34
C TYR A 257 -3.63 -24.72 -17.07
N ILE A 258 -3.07 -24.05 -16.04
CA ILE A 258 -2.94 -24.71 -14.72
C ILE A 258 -4.17 -24.34 -13.88
N ALA A 259 -5.25 -25.10 -14.08
CA ALA A 259 -6.33 -25.20 -13.11
C ALA A 259 -5.81 -26.04 -11.93
N GLY A 260 -5.76 -25.45 -10.74
CA GLY A 260 -5.41 -26.15 -9.51
C GLY A 260 -6.41 -27.30 -9.25
N VAL A 261 -5.85 -28.47 -8.96
CA VAL A 261 -6.55 -29.60 -8.32
C VAL A 261 -6.52 -29.38 -6.81
#